data_AF-A0A1I0WK07-F1
#
_entry.id   AF-A0A1I0WK07-F1
#
_cell.length_a   1.000
_cell.length_b   1.000
_cell.length_c   1.000
_cell.angle_alpha   90.00
_cell.angle_beta   90.00
_cell.angle_gamma   90.00
#
_symmetry.space_group_name_H-M   'P 1'
#
loop_
_entity.id
_entity.type
_entity.pdbx_description
1 polymer ?
#
loop_
_entity_poly.entity_id
_entity_poly.type
_entity_poly.pdbx_seq_one_letter_code
_entity_poly.pdbx_strand_id
1 'polypeptide(L)'
;MSDAKTDYSNLVAFQKDVSTRDSIIADLIQQGYARKSLYGDQWETVDINDVVSVVAPGAKPVIAGGKIIYYSKDGTKAVVADISGYLRVQDLTHKGRKPKYLDKNGKEAYNKITDKGKMVGKTKTEFNRTTHYIIKKRK
;
A
#
# COMPACT_ATOMS: atom_id res chain seq x y z
N MET A 1 -18.47 2.62 14.35
CA MET A 1 -17.83 2.59 13.01
C MET A 1 -16.56 1.77 13.12
N SER A 2 -16.34 0.82 12.21
CA SER A 2 -15.09 0.05 12.13
C SER A 2 -13.95 0.95 11.61
N ASP A 3 -12.74 0.82 12.17
CA ASP A 3 -11.55 1.54 11.71
C ASP A 3 -10.87 0.80 10.54
N ALA A 4 -9.99 1.47 9.79
CA ALA A 4 -9.34 0.88 8.63
C ALA A 4 -8.53 -0.38 8.98
N LYS A 5 -7.97 -0.44 10.19
CA LYS A 5 -7.22 -1.61 10.67
C LYS A 5 -8.13 -2.82 10.88
N THR A 6 -9.32 -2.63 11.46
CA THR A 6 -10.33 -3.69 11.64
C THR A 6 -10.82 -4.17 10.29
N ASP A 7 -11.20 -3.25 9.40
CA ASP A 7 -11.68 -3.59 8.07
C ASP A 7 -10.62 -4.39 7.29
N TYR A 8 -9.36 -3.92 7.31
CA TYR A 8 -8.24 -4.63 6.72
C TYR A 8 -8.07 -6.04 7.30
N SER A 9 -8.05 -6.19 8.62
CA SER A 9 -7.87 -7.51 9.26
C SER A 9 -8.99 -8.48 8.91
N ASN A 10 -10.24 -8.04 8.92
CA ASN A 10 -11.39 -8.88 8.59
C ASN A 10 -11.36 -9.31 7.11
N LEU A 11 -11.07 -8.37 6.20
CA LEU A 11 -10.99 -8.67 4.77
C LEU A 11 -9.78 -9.55 4.43
N VAL A 12 -8.67 -9.43 5.15
CA VAL A 12 -7.53 -10.37 5.03
C VAL A 12 -7.95 -11.78 5.42
N ALA A 13 -8.66 -11.94 6.54
CA ALA A 13 -9.13 -13.25 6.98
C ALA A 13 -10.08 -13.86 5.94
N PHE A 14 -11.05 -13.07 5.47
CA PHE A 14 -11.96 -13.46 4.40
C PHE A 14 -11.21 -13.88 3.12
N GLN A 15 -10.27 -13.06 2.64
CA GLN A 15 -9.60 -13.36 1.38
C GLN A 15 -8.63 -14.55 1.49
N LYS A 16 -8.09 -14.83 2.68
CA LYS A 16 -7.34 -16.06 2.95
C LYS A 16 -8.25 -17.28 2.91
N ASP A 17 -9.47 -17.20 3.45
CA ASP A 17 -10.45 -18.27 3.30
C ASP A 17 -10.81 -18.50 1.82
N VAL A 18 -11.06 -17.44 1.06
CA VAL A 18 -11.29 -17.52 -0.40
C VAL A 18 -10.12 -18.21 -1.10
N SER A 19 -8.87 -17.92 -0.71
CA SER A 19 -7.68 -18.53 -1.33
C SER A 19 -7.58 -20.05 -1.16
N THR A 20 -8.32 -20.65 -0.22
CA THR A 20 -8.38 -22.12 -0.08
C THR A 20 -9.16 -22.78 -1.21
N ARG A 21 -9.99 -22.00 -1.92
CA ARG A 21 -10.91 -22.47 -2.96
C ARG A 21 -10.65 -21.81 -4.33
N ASP A 22 -9.82 -20.78 -4.38
CA ASP A 22 -9.45 -20.05 -5.60
C ASP A 22 -7.93 -19.97 -5.71
N SER A 23 -7.37 -20.69 -6.70
CA SER A 23 -5.93 -20.76 -6.94
C SER A 23 -5.35 -19.44 -7.45
N ILE A 24 -6.12 -18.63 -8.17
CA ILE A 24 -5.66 -17.31 -8.64
C ILE A 24 -5.46 -16.39 -7.43
N ILE A 25 -6.39 -16.39 -6.49
CA ILE A 25 -6.25 -15.63 -5.25
C ILE A 25 -5.08 -16.14 -4.40
N ALA A 26 -4.92 -17.45 -4.30
CA ALA A 26 -3.79 -18.06 -3.60
C ALA A 26 -2.44 -17.59 -4.18
N ASP A 27 -2.30 -17.64 -5.50
CA ASP A 27 -1.09 -17.21 -6.20
C ASP A 27 -0.80 -15.72 -5.98
N LEU A 28 -1.82 -14.86 -6.05
CA LEU A 28 -1.66 -13.42 -5.81
C LEU A 28 -1.18 -13.11 -4.39
N ILE A 29 -1.67 -13.87 -3.39
CA ILE A 29 -1.25 -13.75 -1.99
C ILE A 29 0.20 -14.25 -1.83
N GLN A 30 0.55 -15.40 -2.41
CA GLN A 30 1.91 -15.95 -2.34
C GLN A 30 2.94 -15.03 -3.00
N GLN A 31 2.63 -14.45 -4.16
CA GLN A 31 3.49 -13.44 -4.78
C GLN A 31 3.66 -12.20 -3.88
N GLY A 32 2.62 -11.83 -3.12
CA GLY A 32 2.70 -10.78 -2.11
C GLY A 32 3.66 -11.11 -0.97
N TYR A 33 3.65 -12.35 -0.49
CA TYR A 33 4.61 -12.82 0.52
C TYR A 33 6.03 -12.86 -0.03
N ALA A 34 6.24 -13.37 -1.26
CA ALA A 34 7.55 -13.41 -1.90
C ALA A 34 8.17 -12.00 -2.05
N ARG A 35 7.39 -11.02 -2.52
CA ARG A 35 7.84 -9.62 -2.62
C ARG A 35 8.24 -9.04 -1.26
N LYS A 36 7.41 -9.28 -0.24
CA LYS A 36 7.66 -8.81 1.11
C LYS A 36 8.91 -9.46 1.71
N SER A 37 9.13 -10.76 1.48
CA SER A 37 10.34 -11.44 1.95
C SER A 37 11.60 -10.90 1.29
N LEU A 38 11.54 -10.51 0.01
CA LEU A 38 12.72 -10.08 -0.74
C LEU A 38 13.13 -8.62 -0.44
N TYR A 39 12.17 -7.76 -0.11
CA TYR A 39 12.40 -6.31 -0.02
C TYR A 39 11.93 -5.69 1.32
N GLY A 40 11.18 -6.43 2.13
CA GLY A 40 10.44 -5.91 3.28
C GLY A 40 11.29 -5.39 4.43
N ASP A 41 12.53 -5.88 4.56
CA ASP A 41 13.43 -5.51 5.67
C ASP A 41 13.79 -4.02 5.68
N GLN A 42 13.68 -3.36 4.52
CA GLN A 42 13.98 -1.94 4.38
C GLN A 42 12.73 -1.06 4.46
N TRP A 43 11.54 -1.63 4.60
CA TRP A 43 10.29 -0.88 4.60
C TRP A 43 9.92 -0.42 6.01
N GLU A 44 9.50 0.84 6.12
CA GLU A 44 9.03 1.38 7.39
C GLU A 44 7.73 0.68 7.83
N THR A 45 7.58 0.44 9.14
CA THR A 45 6.31 -0.06 9.70
C THR A 45 5.38 1.11 10.03
N VAL A 46 4.13 1.04 9.55
CA VAL A 46 3.10 2.08 9.75
C VAL A 46 1.82 1.48 10.31
N ASP A 47 1.02 2.30 11.00
CA ASP A 47 -0.38 1.96 11.26
C ASP A 47 -1.22 2.33 10.04
N ILE A 48 -2.02 1.39 9.54
CA ILE A 48 -2.89 1.63 8.38
C ILE A 48 -3.99 2.66 8.69
N ASN A 49 -4.40 2.78 9.96
CA ASN A 49 -5.34 3.83 10.37
C ASN A 49 -4.78 5.22 10.07
N ASP A 50 -3.50 5.46 10.39
CA ASP A 50 -2.85 6.75 10.17
C ASP A 50 -2.79 7.08 8.68
N VAL A 51 -2.33 6.12 7.86
CA VAL A 51 -2.20 6.32 6.41
C VAL A 51 -3.56 6.57 5.75
N VAL A 52 -4.58 5.77 6.08
CA VAL A 52 -5.93 5.95 5.52
C VAL A 52 -6.55 7.27 5.99
N SER A 53 -6.34 7.68 7.24
CA SER A 53 -6.88 8.95 7.74
C SER A 53 -6.34 10.18 6.99
N VAL A 54 -5.09 10.12 6.51
CA VAL A 54 -4.45 11.19 5.75
C VAL A 54 -4.81 11.12 4.26
N VAL A 55 -4.75 9.94 3.67
CA VAL A 55 -4.85 9.77 2.20
C VAL A 55 -6.30 9.63 1.72
N ALA A 56 -7.13 8.92 2.48
CA ALA A 56 -8.48 8.54 2.09
C ALA A 56 -9.44 8.58 3.30
N PRO A 57 -9.62 9.76 3.94
CA PRO A 57 -10.41 9.89 5.16
C PRO A 57 -11.86 9.43 4.95
N GLY A 58 -12.33 8.56 5.84
CA GLY A 58 -13.68 8.01 5.81
C GLY A 58 -13.94 6.98 4.70
N ALA A 59 -12.91 6.56 3.97
CA ALA A 59 -13.07 5.59 2.89
C ALA A 59 -13.52 4.22 3.39
N LYS A 60 -14.32 3.53 2.57
CA LYS A 60 -14.64 2.12 2.74
C LYS A 60 -13.76 1.27 1.83
N PRO A 61 -13.22 0.14 2.32
CA PRO A 61 -12.37 -0.70 1.52
C PRO A 61 -13.14 -1.47 0.45
N VAL A 62 -12.45 -1.74 -0.65
CA VAL A 62 -12.88 -2.65 -1.73
C VAL A 62 -11.82 -3.72 -1.94
N ILE A 63 -12.23 -4.98 -2.10
CA ILE A 63 -11.31 -6.07 -2.48
C ILE A 63 -11.08 -6.03 -3.99
N ALA A 64 -9.82 -6.13 -4.40
CA ALA A 64 -9.43 -6.28 -5.80
C ALA A 64 -8.32 -7.34 -5.92
N GLY A 65 -8.73 -8.58 -6.19
CA GLY A 65 -7.82 -9.74 -6.20
C GLY A 65 -7.10 -9.89 -4.86
N GLY A 66 -5.77 -9.93 -4.89
CA GLY A 66 -4.93 -10.03 -3.69
C GLY A 66 -4.73 -8.71 -2.92
N LYS A 67 -5.65 -7.74 -3.02
CA LYS A 67 -5.50 -6.38 -2.47
C LYS A 67 -6.79 -5.89 -1.82
N ILE A 68 -6.64 -5.02 -0.83
CA ILE A 68 -7.71 -4.25 -0.19
C ILE A 68 -7.40 -2.77 -0.44
N ILE A 69 -8.32 -2.05 -1.06
CA ILE A 69 -8.08 -0.70 -1.58
C ILE A 69 -9.01 0.31 -0.91
N TYR A 70 -8.45 1.41 -0.40
CA TYR A 70 -9.17 2.55 0.15
C TYR A 70 -9.01 3.74 -0.79
N TYR A 71 -10.08 4.10 -1.49
CA TYR A 71 -10.08 5.23 -2.42
C TYR A 71 -10.37 6.55 -1.70
N SER A 72 -9.62 7.60 -2.03
CA SER A 72 -9.96 8.94 -1.57
C SER A 72 -11.30 9.39 -2.16
N LYS A 73 -12.02 10.25 -1.42
CA LYS A 73 -13.36 10.72 -1.83
C LYS A 73 -13.37 11.43 -3.18
N ASP A 74 -12.27 12.11 -3.51
CA ASP A 74 -12.07 12.79 -4.80
C ASP A 74 -11.58 11.86 -5.92
N GLY A 75 -11.33 10.58 -5.62
CA GLY A 75 -10.84 9.58 -6.58
C GLY A 75 -9.41 9.80 -7.07
N THR A 76 -8.65 10.73 -6.48
CA THR A 76 -7.30 11.08 -6.95
C THR A 76 -6.20 10.18 -6.38
N LYS A 77 -6.46 9.51 -5.25
CA LYS A 77 -5.48 8.67 -4.54
C LYS A 77 -6.12 7.39 -4.04
N ALA A 78 -5.28 6.40 -3.76
CA ALA A 78 -5.69 5.21 -3.03
C ALA A 78 -4.60 4.69 -2.09
N VAL A 79 -5.01 4.19 -0.93
CA VAL A 79 -4.18 3.29 -0.13
C VAL A 79 -4.43 1.88 -0.61
N VAL A 80 -3.40 1.23 -1.15
CA VAL A 80 -3.45 -0.13 -1.69
C VAL A 80 -2.74 -1.05 -0.70
N ALA A 81 -3.52 -1.80 0.08
CA ALA A 81 -3.01 -2.74 1.07
C ALA A 81 -2.94 -4.16 0.46
N ASP A 82 -1.76 -4.77 0.51
CA ASP A 82 -1.53 -6.17 0.15
C ASP A 82 -1.90 -7.08 1.31
N ILE A 83 -2.61 -8.17 1.03
CA ILE A 83 -3.02 -9.18 2.01
C ILE A 83 -1.80 -9.77 2.73
N SER A 84 -0.63 -9.76 2.10
CA SER A 84 0.63 -10.19 2.72
C SER A 84 1.14 -9.26 3.83
N GLY A 85 0.48 -8.13 4.08
CA GLY A 85 0.75 -7.26 5.23
C GLY A 85 1.72 -6.12 4.95
N TYR A 86 1.60 -5.49 3.78
CA TYR A 86 2.24 -4.21 3.49
C TYR A 86 1.29 -3.34 2.66
N LEU A 87 1.50 -2.02 2.62
CA LEU A 87 0.69 -1.11 1.82
C LEU A 87 1.56 -0.17 0.98
N ARG A 88 0.92 0.45 0.00
CA ARG A 88 1.46 1.56 -0.81
C ARG A 88 0.38 2.61 -1.00
N VAL A 89 0.80 3.84 -1.31
CA VAL A 89 -0.10 4.92 -1.71
C VAL A 89 0.06 5.17 -3.19
N GLN A 90 -1.05 5.22 -3.93
CA GLN A 90 -1.05 5.41 -5.38
C GLN A 90 -1.68 6.75 -5.75
N ASP A 91 -1.08 7.44 -6.72
CA ASP A 91 -1.65 8.57 -7.45
C ASP A 91 -2.47 8.02 -8.64
N LEU A 92 -3.77 8.24 -8.59
CA LEU A 92 -4.73 7.78 -9.61
C LEU A 92 -4.93 8.80 -10.73
N THR A 93 -4.40 10.02 -10.58
CA THR A 93 -4.45 11.04 -11.65
C THR A 93 -3.41 10.80 -12.72
N HIS A 94 -2.38 10.02 -12.41
CA HIS A 94 -1.30 9.69 -13.33
C HIS A 94 -1.77 8.74 -14.44
N LYS A 95 -1.81 9.23 -15.68
CA LYS A 95 -2.22 8.47 -16.88
C LYS A 95 -1.08 7.68 -17.55
N GLY A 96 0.08 7.56 -16.91
CA GLY A 96 1.21 6.81 -17.47
C GLY A 96 1.01 5.31 -17.44
N ARG A 97 1.84 4.57 -18.20
CA ARG A 97 1.77 3.10 -18.31
C ARG A 97 2.02 2.37 -16.98
N LYS A 98 2.69 3.01 -16.03
CA LYS A 98 3.01 2.44 -14.71
C LYS A 98 2.30 3.25 -13.63
N PRO A 99 1.76 2.59 -12.59
CA PRO A 99 1.27 3.29 -11.42
C PRO A 99 2.33 4.22 -10.84
N LYS A 100 1.91 5.44 -10.50
CA LYS A 100 2.74 6.38 -9.75
C LYS A 100 2.45 6.20 -8.27
N TYR A 101 3.50 5.95 -7.49
CA TYR A 101 3.39 5.78 -6.04
C TYR A 101 3.83 7.05 -5.30
N LEU A 102 3.17 7.29 -4.18
CA LEU A 102 3.37 8.40 -3.26
C LEU A 102 3.92 7.87 -1.93
N ASP A 103 4.37 8.78 -1.07
CA ASP A 103 4.70 8.44 0.31
C ASP A 103 3.43 8.16 1.14
N LYS A 104 3.60 7.71 2.40
CA LYS A 104 2.51 7.43 3.35
C LYS A 104 1.61 8.63 3.65
N ASN A 105 2.02 9.85 3.30
CA ASN A 105 1.25 11.09 3.48
C ASN A 105 0.59 11.54 2.17
N GLY A 106 0.68 10.76 1.09
CA GLY A 106 0.15 11.13 -0.23
C GLY A 106 0.97 12.21 -0.93
N LYS A 107 2.26 12.35 -0.63
CA LYS A 107 3.19 13.30 -1.27
C LYS A 107 4.10 12.62 -2.28
N GLU A 108 4.67 13.43 -3.18
CA GLU A 108 5.64 13.02 -4.20
C GLU A 108 6.80 12.24 -3.57
N ALA A 109 7.14 11.08 -4.13
CA ALA A 109 8.16 10.18 -3.59
C ALA A 109 9.24 9.75 -4.60
N TYR A 110 9.20 10.19 -5.87
CA TYR A 110 10.22 9.86 -6.87
C TYR A 110 11.51 10.65 -6.70
N ASN A 111 11.41 11.91 -6.30
CA ASN A 111 12.57 12.80 -6.27
C ASN A 111 13.07 13.04 -4.85
N LYS A 112 14.35 13.38 -4.75
CA LYS A 112 14.98 13.89 -3.52
C LYS A 112 15.70 15.20 -3.85
N ILE A 113 15.84 16.05 -2.85
CA ILE A 113 16.66 17.26 -2.93
C ILE A 113 18.05 16.90 -2.41
N THR A 114 19.10 17.24 -3.15
CA THR A 114 20.49 17.06 -2.71
C THR A 114 20.88 18.16 -1.72
N ASP A 115 22.00 17.98 -1.00
CA ASP A 115 22.55 18.99 -0.08
C ASP A 115 22.86 20.33 -0.78
N LYS A 116 22.96 20.32 -2.10
CA LYS A 116 23.16 21.49 -2.96
C LYS A 116 21.84 22.09 -3.49
N GLY A 117 20.69 21.66 -2.98
CA GLY A 117 19.37 22.16 -3.39
C GLY A 117 18.85 21.63 -4.73
N LYS A 118 19.56 20.71 -5.40
CA LYS A 118 19.16 20.18 -6.72
C LYS A 118 18.20 19.01 -6.56
N MET A 119 17.12 19.01 -7.36
CA MET A 119 16.23 17.86 -7.46
C MET A 119 16.86 16.75 -8.31
N VAL A 120 16.90 15.54 -7.78
CA VAL A 120 17.39 14.33 -8.48
C VAL A 120 16.43 13.17 -8.22
N GLY A 121 16.36 12.23 -9.18
CA GLY A 121 15.59 11.00 -9.00
C GLY A 121 16.18 10.12 -7.91
N LYS A 122 15.31 9.47 -7.13
CA LYS A 122 15.71 8.43 -6.18
C LYS A 122 16.17 7.18 -6.92
N THR A 123 17.13 6.47 -6.34
CA THR A 123 17.47 5.11 -6.76
C THR A 123 16.28 4.17 -6.55
N LYS A 124 16.29 2.99 -7.21
CA LYS A 124 15.23 1.97 -7.02
C LYS A 124 15.06 1.61 -5.54
N THR A 125 16.15 1.44 -4.80
CA THR A 125 16.12 1.09 -3.37
C THR A 125 15.49 2.20 -2.53
N GLU A 126 15.91 3.45 -2.74
CA GLU A 126 15.34 4.60 -2.04
C GLU A 126 13.85 4.79 -2.35
N PHE A 127 13.47 4.61 -3.61
CA PHE A 127 12.08 4.67 -4.03
C PHE A 127 11.25 3.58 -3.34
N ASN A 128 11.71 2.33 -3.33
CA ASN A 128 11.01 1.23 -2.65
C ASN A 128 10.84 1.53 -1.15
N ARG A 129 11.92 1.95 -0.47
CA ARG A 129 11.90 2.34 0.95
C ARG A 129 10.90 3.45 1.26
N THR A 130 10.69 4.39 0.33
CA THR A 130 9.83 5.56 0.54
C THR A 130 8.42 5.40 -0.01
N THR A 131 8.05 4.21 -0.53
CA THR A 131 6.72 3.95 -1.10
C THR A 131 6.08 2.65 -0.64
N HIS A 132 6.82 1.78 0.04
CA HIS A 132 6.33 0.52 0.61
C HIS A 132 6.43 0.56 2.14
N TYR A 133 5.36 0.10 2.79
CA TYR A 133 5.24 0.18 4.24
C TYR A 133 4.68 -1.10 4.82
N ILE A 134 5.33 -1.65 5.85
CA ILE A 134 4.82 -2.81 6.59
C ILE A 134 3.61 -2.38 7.42
N ILE A 135 2.52 -3.13 7.33
CA ILE A 135 1.34 -2.87 8.16
C ILE A 135 1.60 -3.42 9.57
N LYS A 136 1.55 -2.54 10.56
CA LYS A 136 1.68 -2.90 11.98
C LYS A 136 0.58 -3.88 12.39
N LYS A 137 0.96 -5.06 12.86
CA LYS A 137 0.02 -6.05 13.42
C LYS A 137 -0.73 -5.47 14.63
N ARG A 138 -1.95 -5.92 14.89
CA ARG A 138 -2.56 -5.74 16.22
C ARG A 138 -1.74 -6.53 17.23
N LYS A 139 -1.48 -5.91 18.38
CA LYS A 139 -0.95 -6.61 19.56
C LYS A 139 -2.08 -7.42 20.18
#